data_AF-A0A966NTP2-F1
#
_entry.id   AF-A0A966NTP2-F1
#
_cell.length_a   1.000
_cell.length_b   1.000
_cell.length_c   1.000
_cell.angle_alpha   90.00
_cell.angle_beta   90.00
_cell.angle_gamma   90.00
#
_symmetry.space_group_name_H-M   'P 1'
#
loop_
_entity.id
_entity.type
_entity.pdbx_description
1 polymer ?
#
loop_
_entity_poly.entity_id
_entity_poly.type
_entity_poly.pdbx_seq_one_letter_code
_entity_poly.pdbx_strand_id
1 'polypeptide(L)' 'MTSIHNSSITFGVIMPQGWKMELVSIPTAAEKWRASVDVAVRAEQAGFDSIWVYDHFHNVPRPAHEAVFECWT' A
#
# COMPACT_ATOMS: atom_id res chain seq x y z
N MET A 1 19.08 36.85 -11.38
CA MET A 1 18.59 36.12 -10.20
C MET A 1 18.16 34.74 -10.67
N THR A 2 19.02 33.74 -10.49
CA THR A 2 18.69 32.33 -10.78
C THR A 2 17.75 31.82 -9.71
N SER A 3 16.52 31.46 -10.11
CA SER A 3 15.59 30.74 -9.23
C SER A 3 16.23 29.39 -8.89
N ILE A 4 16.58 29.21 -7.61
CA ILE A 4 17.02 27.91 -7.11
C ILE A 4 15.73 27.08 -7.02
N HIS A 5 15.53 26.16 -7.95
CA HIS A 5 14.48 25.15 -7.80
C HIS A 5 14.87 24.24 -6.63
N ASN A 6 14.27 24.50 -5.47
CA ASN A 6 14.36 23.63 -4.32
C ASN A 6 13.43 22.44 -4.55
N SER A 7 13.85 21.48 -5.37
CA SER A 7 13.13 20.21 -5.51
C SER A 7 13.38 19.38 -4.26
N SER A 8 12.51 19.51 -3.26
CA SER A 8 12.52 18.62 -2.09
C SER A 8 12.34 17.19 -2.55
N ILE A 9 13.18 16.27 -2.05
CA ILE A 9 13.02 14.84 -2.31
C ILE A 9 11.69 14.39 -1.69
N THR A 10 10.86 13.72 -2.49
CA THR A 10 9.62 13.11 -2.01
C THR A 10 9.81 11.61 -1.80
N PHE A 11 9.06 11.06 -0.85
CA PHE A 11 9.06 9.64 -0.52
C PHE A 11 7.64 9.09 -0.59
N GLY A 12 7.50 7.98 -1.30
CA GLY A 12 6.26 7.22 -1.38
C GLY A 12 6.41 5.82 -0.78
N VAL A 13 5.30 5.23 -0.35
CA VAL A 13 5.26 3.85 0.14
C VAL A 13 4.19 3.04 -0.60
N ILE A 14 4.46 1.77 -0.85
CA ILE A 14 3.46 0.83 -1.35
C ILE A 14 2.65 0.29 -0.17
N MET A 15 1.34 0.48 -0.18
CA MET A 15 0.43 -0.10 0.82
C MET A 15 0.27 -1.61 0.55
N PRO A 16 0.30 -2.48 1.59
CA PRO A 16 0.04 -3.90 1.39
C PRO A 16 -1.43 -4.12 0.98
N GLN A 17 -1.65 -4.91 -0.05
CA GLN A 17 -2.99 -5.25 -0.56
C GLN A 17 -3.25 -6.76 -0.62
N GLY A 18 -2.27 -7.59 -0.26
CA GLY A 18 -2.34 -9.04 -0.39
C GLY A 18 -1.87 -9.57 -1.76
N TRP A 19 -1.59 -8.68 -2.72
CA TRP A 19 -1.13 -9.04 -4.07
C TRP A 19 0.07 -10.00 -4.03
N LYS A 20 1.09 -9.70 -3.22
CA LYS A 20 2.29 -10.53 -3.09
C LYS A 20 2.26 -11.36 -1.81
N MET A 21 1.07 -11.70 -1.31
CA MET A 21 0.85 -12.50 -0.10
C MET A 21 1.29 -11.80 1.19
N GLU A 22 1.43 -10.47 1.19
CA GLU A 22 1.94 -9.70 2.35
C GLU A 22 1.07 -9.83 3.59
N LEU A 23 -0.21 -10.17 3.39
CA LEU A 23 -1.24 -10.23 4.43
C LEU A 23 -1.61 -11.67 4.84
N VAL A 24 -0.94 -12.70 4.31
CA VAL A 24 -1.35 -14.12 4.47
C VAL A 24 -1.40 -14.60 5.92
N SER A 25 -0.57 -14.04 6.80
CA SER A 25 -0.52 -14.44 8.21
C SER A 25 -1.61 -13.80 9.09
N ILE A 26 -2.45 -12.92 8.53
CA ILE A 26 -3.52 -12.25 9.28
C ILE A 26 -4.83 -13.03 9.09
N PRO A 27 -5.57 -13.39 10.16
CA PRO A 27 -6.61 -14.42 10.08
C PRO A 27 -7.81 -14.07 9.19
N THR A 28 -8.31 -12.85 9.24
CA THR A 28 -9.56 -12.47 8.55
C THR A 28 -9.33 -11.35 7.52
N ALA A 29 -10.17 -11.30 6.48
CA ALA A 29 -10.12 -10.21 5.50
C ALA A 29 -10.31 -8.83 6.16
N ALA A 30 -11.19 -8.72 7.16
CA ALA A 30 -11.36 -7.47 7.90
C ALA A 30 -10.09 -7.05 8.65
N GLU A 31 -9.38 -7.98 9.28
CA GLU A 31 -8.11 -7.68 9.95
C GLU A 31 -7.00 -7.36 8.96
N LYS A 32 -6.98 -8.03 7.80
CA LYS A 32 -6.06 -7.73 6.69
C LYS A 32 -6.26 -6.30 6.18
N TRP A 33 -7.52 -5.92 5.94
CA TRP A 33 -7.87 -4.55 5.54
C TRP A 33 -7.45 -3.54 6.59
N ARG A 34 -7.74 -3.81 7.87
CA ARG A 34 -7.32 -2.94 8.97
C ARG A 34 -5.80 -2.76 9.00
N ALA A 35 -5.02 -3.83 8.76
CA ALA A 35 -3.58 -3.73 8.69
C ALA A 35 -3.10 -2.86 7.50
N SER A 36 -3.75 -2.96 6.33
CA SER A 36 -3.49 -2.08 5.18
C SER A 36 -3.74 -0.61 5.52
N VAL A 37 -4.90 -0.31 6.13
CA VAL A 37 -5.26 1.05 6.59
C VAL A 37 -4.26 1.56 7.63
N ASP A 38 -3.89 0.74 8.61
CA ASP A 38 -2.91 1.11 9.64
C ASP A 38 -1.55 1.50 9.02
N VAL A 39 -1.12 0.81 7.97
CA VAL A 39 0.11 1.16 7.23
C VAL A 39 -0.05 2.51 6.52
N ALA A 40 -1.18 2.76 5.85
CA ALA A 40 -1.43 4.02 5.18
C ALA A 40 -1.45 5.20 6.16
N VAL A 41 -2.15 5.06 7.29
CA VAL A 41 -2.20 6.09 8.35
C VAL A 41 -0.82 6.32 8.97
N ARG A 42 -0.04 5.25 9.20
CA ARG A 42 1.34 5.40 9.70
C ARG A 42 2.25 6.10 8.70
N ALA A 43 2.06 5.87 7.40
CA ALA A 43 2.83 6.54 6.36
C ALA A 43 2.57 8.06 6.37
N GLU A 44 1.31 8.46 6.50
CA GLU A 44 0.92 9.87 6.68
C GLU A 44 1.56 10.48 7.93
N GLN A 45 1.46 9.80 9.08
CA GLN A 45 2.06 10.26 10.34
C GLN A 45 3.59 10.35 10.28
N ALA A 46 4.24 9.49 9.49
CA ALA A 46 5.68 9.48 9.29
C ALA A 46 6.15 10.52 8.25
N GLY A 47 5.24 11.26 7.60
CA GLY A 47 5.56 12.33 6.65
C GLY A 47 5.88 11.84 5.24
N PHE A 48 5.40 10.66 4.84
CA PHE A 48 5.46 10.25 3.44
C PHE A 48 4.51 11.11 2.60
N ASP A 49 4.95 11.49 1.41
CA ASP A 49 4.19 12.35 0.50
C ASP A 49 3.05 11.61 -0.22
N SER A 50 3.14 10.28 -0.30
CA SER A 50 2.17 9.46 -1.03
C SER A 50 2.15 8.01 -0.57
N ILE A 51 0.96 7.41 -0.67
CA ILE A 51 0.80 5.96 -0.71
C ILE A 51 0.50 5.52 -2.15
N TRP A 52 0.90 4.32 -2.48
CA TRP A 52 0.72 3.72 -3.79
C TRP A 52 0.11 2.33 -3.63
N VAL A 53 -0.75 2.00 -4.59
CA VAL A 53 -1.46 0.73 -4.66
C VAL A 53 -1.29 0.15 -6.06
N TYR A 54 -1.21 -1.16 -6.14
CA TYR A 54 -1.24 -1.89 -7.40
C TYR A 54 -2.67 -2.06 -7.88
N ASP A 55 -2.86 -1.86 -9.18
CA ASP A 55 -4.06 -2.29 -9.88
C ASP A 55 -3.95 -3.79 -10.21
N HIS A 56 -4.75 -4.62 -9.53
CA HIS A 56 -4.71 -6.07 -9.63
C HIS A 56 -6.03 -6.70 -9.14
N PHE A 57 -6.32 -7.90 -9.63
CA PHE A 57 -7.54 -8.65 -9.25
C PHE A 57 -7.26 -9.96 -8.51
N HIS A 58 -6.06 -10.51 -8.63
CA HIS A 58 -5.65 -11.74 -7.96
C HIS A 58 -4.22 -11.63 -7.45
N ASN A 59 -3.88 -12.46 -6.47
CA ASN A 59 -2.53 -12.55 -5.94
C ASN A 59 -1.55 -13.22 -6.93
N VAL A 60 -0.26 -12.98 -6.72
CA VAL A 60 0.88 -13.50 -7.51
C VAL A 60 1.83 -14.29 -6.60
N PRO A 61 2.69 -15.18 -7.16
CA PRO A 61 2.88 -15.53 -8.57
C PRO A 61 1.82 -16.46 -9.16
N ARG A 62 0.94 -17.03 -8.33
CA ARG A 62 -0.20 -17.84 -8.75
C ARG A 62 -1.43 -17.45 -7.95
N PRO A 63 -2.64 -17.45 -8.54
CA PRO A 63 -3.87 -17.24 -7.80
C PRO A 63 -4.00 -18.22 -6.63
N ALA A 64 -4.44 -17.72 -5.49
CA ALA A 64 -4.72 -18.49 -4.27
C ALA A 64 -6.02 -17.99 -3.64
N HIS A 65 -6.59 -18.78 -2.74
CA HIS A 65 -7.78 -18.42 -1.97
C HIS A 65 -7.43 -17.53 -0.77
N GLU A 66 -6.71 -16.44 -1.03
CA GLU A 66 -6.34 -15.43 -0.05
C GLU A 66 -6.99 -14.09 -0.37
N ALA A 67 -7.27 -13.30 0.67
CA ALA A 67 -7.83 -11.96 0.48
C ALA A 67 -6.82 -11.05 -0.24
N VAL A 68 -7.32 -10.35 -1.26
CA VAL A 68 -6.64 -9.32 -2.04
C VAL A 68 -7.58 -8.12 -2.16
N PHE A 69 -7.04 -6.90 -2.01
CA PHE A 69 -7.80 -5.65 -2.09
C PHE A 69 -7.42 -4.87 -3.34
N GLU A 70 -8.38 -4.70 -4.24
CA GLU A 70 -8.20 -3.90 -5.45
C GLU A 70 -8.28 -2.39 -5.13
N CYS A 71 -7.93 -1.52 -6.08
CA CYS A 71 -7.67 -0.10 -5.80
C CYS A 71 -8.86 0.87 -6.03
N TRP A 72 -10.04 0.37 -6.42
CA TRP A 72 -11.18 1.18 -6.86
C TRP A 72 -12.53 0.91 -6.15
N THR A 73 -12.61 0.02 -5.15
CA THR A 73 -13.81 -0.20 -4.29
C THR A 73 -13.47 -0.41 -2.82
#